data_AF-A0A7V7MZ40-F1
#
_entry.id   AF-A0A7V7MZ40-F1
#
_cell.length_a   1.000
_cell.length_b   1.000
_cell.length_c   1.000
_cell.angle_alpha   90.00
_cell.angle_beta   90.00
_cell.angle_gamma   90.00
#
_symmetry.space_group_name_H-M   'P 1'
#
loop_
_entity.id
_entity.type
_entity.pdbx_description
1 polymer ?
#
loop_
_entity_poly.entity_id
_entity_poly.type
_entity_poly.pdbx_seq_one_letter_code
_entity_poly.pdbx_strand_id
1 'polypeptide(L)'
;MIINNQTTAALAHSFIVTVLLVTFSWMGLVDFSWQKKPDSIEKIKTEVVPEDTLPINLIHEINVLKQAQRIESERFGASAQRSKVYQAYQTILAAQDAELIFKHLLNEQNIITKIYAMKGLQTLESSLFAKIEPYFANSQLSVQQIAGCVVFKKEVREIIDSRWPWH
;
A
#
# COMPACT_ATOMS: atom_id res chain seq x y z
N MET A 1 -50.52 53.00 0.43
CA MET A 1 -49.32 52.34 1.00
C MET A 1 -48.76 51.44 -0.09
N ILE A 2 -47.84 51.95 -0.91
CA ILE A 2 -47.30 51.24 -2.08
C ILE A 2 -46.16 50.37 -1.58
N ILE A 3 -46.43 49.07 -1.44
CA ILE A 3 -45.38 48.09 -1.10
C ILE A 3 -44.46 48.01 -2.33
N ASN A 4 -43.21 48.39 -2.12
CA ASN A 4 -42.21 48.59 -3.15
C ASN A 4 -41.87 47.26 -3.85
N ASN A 5 -42.33 47.07 -5.09
CA ASN A 5 -42.10 45.86 -5.89
C ASN A 5 -40.62 45.51 -6.09
N GLN A 6 -39.70 46.46 -5.85
CA GLN A 6 -38.27 46.24 -5.99
C GLN A 6 -37.66 45.47 -4.81
N THR A 7 -38.20 45.60 -3.58
CA THR A 7 -37.66 44.88 -2.42
C THR A 7 -38.09 43.42 -2.38
N THR A 8 -39.31 43.12 -2.84
CA THR A 8 -39.81 41.75 -2.98
C THR A 8 -39.08 40.98 -4.07
N ALA A 9 -38.75 41.64 -5.19
CA ALA A 9 -37.93 41.06 -6.25
C ALA A 9 -36.51 40.74 -5.75
N ALA A 10 -35.85 41.65 -5.05
CA ALA A 10 -34.49 41.42 -4.52
C ALA A 10 -34.42 40.26 -3.52
N LEU A 11 -35.42 40.15 -2.64
CA LEU A 11 -35.52 39.03 -1.68
C LEU A 11 -35.77 37.69 -2.37
N ALA A 12 -36.61 37.66 -3.42
CA ALA A 12 -36.86 36.45 -4.20
C ALA A 12 -35.60 35.96 -4.94
N HIS A 13 -34.83 36.87 -5.53
CA HIS A 13 -33.57 36.52 -6.20
C HIS A 13 -32.53 35.97 -5.20
N SER A 14 -32.40 36.60 -4.03
CA SER A 14 -31.50 36.12 -2.96
C SER A 14 -31.89 34.72 -2.46
N PHE A 15 -33.18 34.45 -2.31
CA PHE A 15 -33.67 33.13 -1.89
C PHE A 15 -33.39 32.05 -2.95
N ILE A 16 -33.63 32.34 -4.24
CA ILE A 16 -33.35 31.41 -5.33
C ILE A 16 -31.85 31.09 -5.43
N VAL A 17 -30.98 32.11 -5.32
CA VAL A 17 -29.52 31.90 -5.33
C VAL A 17 -29.08 31.05 -4.15
N THR A 18 -29.65 31.27 -2.96
CA THR A 18 -29.32 30.48 -1.76
C THR A 18 -29.76 29.01 -1.91
N VAL A 19 -30.96 28.76 -2.42
CA VAL A 19 -31.46 27.40 -2.67
C VAL A 19 -30.63 26.68 -3.74
N LEU A 20 -30.21 27.39 -4.79
CA LEU A 20 -29.31 26.82 -5.81
C LEU A 20 -27.93 26.49 -5.22
N LEU A 21 -27.32 27.38 -4.43
CA LEU A 21 -26.02 27.10 -3.82
C LEU A 21 -26.06 25.91 -2.86
N VAL A 22 -27.12 25.76 -2.07
CA VAL A 22 -27.29 24.62 -1.15
C VAL A 22 -27.50 23.31 -1.91
N THR A 23 -28.30 23.32 -2.99
CA THR A 23 -28.55 22.11 -3.80
C THR A 23 -27.31 21.68 -4.59
N PHE A 24 -26.56 22.60 -5.19
CA PHE A 24 -25.29 22.30 -5.86
C PHE A 24 -24.20 21.83 -4.88
N SER A 25 -24.16 22.37 -3.67
CA SER A 25 -23.25 21.90 -2.61
C SER A 25 -23.60 20.49 -2.15
N TRP A 26 -24.89 20.17 -2.06
CA TRP A 26 -25.32 18.82 -1.67
C TRP A 26 -24.98 17.80 -2.74
N MET A 27 -25.25 18.10 -4.02
CA MET A 27 -24.93 17.24 -5.17
C MET A 27 -23.42 16.95 -5.27
N GLY A 28 -22.56 17.93 -5.01
CA GLY A 28 -21.10 17.72 -5.00
C GLY A 28 -20.58 16.83 -3.85
N LEU A 29 -21.35 16.69 -2.77
CA LEU A 29 -20.96 15.90 -1.60
C LEU A 29 -21.46 14.45 -1.62
N VAL A 30 -22.55 14.14 -2.35
CA VAL A 30 -23.10 12.76 -2.39
C VAL A 30 -22.21 11.81 -3.19
N ASP A 31 -21.56 12.31 -4.25
CA ASP A 31 -20.68 11.50 -5.11
C ASP A 31 -19.24 11.38 -4.58
N PHE A 32 -18.89 12.15 -3.54
CA PHE A 32 -17.57 12.08 -2.92
C PHE A 32 -17.59 10.98 -1.85
N SER A 33 -17.03 9.80 -2.17
CA SER A 33 -16.86 8.75 -1.17
C SER A 33 -15.80 9.16 -0.14
N TRP A 34 -16.21 9.89 0.90
CA TRP A 34 -15.34 10.37 1.99
C TRP A 34 -14.61 9.25 2.75
N GLN A 35 -15.03 8.00 2.57
CA GLN A 35 -14.35 6.83 3.11
C GLN A 35 -13.62 6.09 2.01
N LYS A 36 -12.29 6.25 1.97
CA LYS A 36 -11.41 5.36 1.21
C LYS A 36 -11.67 3.94 1.68
N LYS A 37 -12.28 3.10 0.83
CA LYS A 37 -12.49 1.69 1.15
C LYS A 37 -11.12 1.05 1.40
N PRO A 38 -10.91 0.35 2.52
CA PRO A 38 -9.63 -0.29 2.80
C PRO A 38 -9.35 -1.37 1.77
N ASP A 39 -8.12 -1.38 1.25
CA ASP A 39 -7.66 -2.37 0.30
C ASP A 39 -7.66 -3.78 0.93
N SER A 40 -7.69 -4.82 0.13
CA SER A 40 -7.65 -6.20 0.63
C SER A 40 -6.39 -6.48 1.46
N ILE A 41 -5.23 -5.90 1.11
CA ILE A 41 -3.97 -6.11 1.86
C ILE A 41 -4.03 -5.54 3.28
N GLU A 42 -4.82 -4.49 3.50
CA GLU A 42 -5.02 -3.90 4.82
C GLU A 42 -5.86 -4.79 5.74
N LYS A 43 -6.60 -5.76 5.17
CA LYS A 43 -7.48 -6.68 5.90
C LYS A 43 -6.78 -7.98 6.30
N ILE A 44 -5.52 -8.17 5.92
CA ILE A 44 -4.74 -9.34 6.31
C ILE A 44 -4.63 -9.36 7.84
N LYS A 45 -5.10 -10.46 8.44
CA LYS A 45 -4.95 -10.76 9.86
C LYS A 45 -4.26 -12.10 9.99
N THR A 46 -3.01 -12.06 10.45
CA THR A 46 -2.22 -13.25 10.76
C THR A 46 -1.91 -13.29 12.25
N GLU A 47 -1.42 -14.43 12.72
CA GLU A 47 -0.84 -14.51 14.06
C GLU A 47 0.26 -13.46 14.19
N VAL A 48 0.19 -12.66 15.26
CA VAL A 48 1.17 -11.62 15.52
C VAL A 48 2.42 -12.27 16.07
N VAL A 49 3.51 -12.19 15.33
CA VAL A 49 4.83 -12.62 15.78
C VAL A 49 5.47 -11.45 16.55
N PRO A 50 5.71 -11.58 17.86
CA PRO A 50 6.30 -10.53 18.67
C PRO A 50 7.74 -10.20 18.25
N GLU A 51 8.15 -8.94 18.36
CA GLU A 51 9.48 -8.48 17.93
C GLU A 51 10.64 -9.08 18.76
N ASP A 52 10.39 -9.44 20.02
CA ASP A 52 11.34 -10.11 20.92
C ASP A 52 11.63 -11.57 20.53
N THR A 53 10.80 -12.17 19.67
CA THR A 53 11.03 -13.52 19.13
C THR A 53 11.90 -13.51 17.86
N LEU A 54 12.25 -12.32 17.35
CA LEU A 54 13.04 -12.19 16.13
C LEU A 54 14.54 -12.42 16.40
N PRO A 55 15.26 -13.01 15.44
CA PRO A 55 16.70 -13.22 15.56
C PRO A 55 17.45 -11.88 15.61
N ILE A 56 18.15 -11.64 16.72
CA ILE A 56 18.84 -10.38 17.02
C ILE A 56 19.86 -10.01 15.93
N ASN A 57 20.54 -11.00 15.36
CA ASN A 57 21.53 -10.82 14.30
C ASN A 57 20.94 -10.35 12.96
N LEU A 58 19.61 -10.33 12.80
CA LEU A 58 18.93 -9.90 11.56
C LEU A 58 18.05 -8.65 11.75
N ILE A 59 18.09 -8.02 12.94
CA ILE A 59 17.30 -6.81 13.23
C ILE A 59 17.62 -5.68 12.24
N HIS A 60 18.87 -5.58 11.78
CA HIS A 60 19.26 -4.56 10.82
C HIS A 60 18.50 -4.73 9.49
N GLU A 61 18.53 -5.94 8.93
CA GLU A 61 17.87 -6.30 7.68
C GLU A 61 16.35 -6.17 7.78
N ILE A 62 15.79 -6.59 8.92
CA ILE A 62 14.36 -6.45 9.22
C ILE A 62 13.95 -4.98 9.17
N ASN A 63 14.71 -4.10 9.83
CA ASN A 63 14.45 -2.67 9.82
C ASN A 63 14.60 -2.05 8.43
N VAL A 64 15.56 -2.51 7.62
CA VAL A 64 15.70 -2.09 6.22
C VAL A 64 14.43 -2.43 5.43
N LEU A 65 13.86 -3.64 5.60
CA LEU A 65 12.61 -4.01 4.92
C LEU A 65 11.38 -3.27 5.43
N LYS A 66 11.28 -2.99 6.74
CA LYS A 66 10.19 -2.15 7.32
C LYS A 66 10.16 -0.75 6.71
N GLN A 67 11.32 -0.21 6.37
CA GLN A 67 11.48 1.13 5.80
C GLN A 67 11.48 1.17 4.26
N ALA A 68 11.31 0.03 3.58
CA ALA A 68 11.33 -0.04 2.13
C ALA A 68 10.20 0.80 1.52
N GLN A 69 10.54 1.64 0.54
CA GLN A 69 9.58 2.55 -0.12
C GLN A 69 9.13 2.06 -1.51
N ARG A 70 9.89 1.12 -2.08
CA ARG A 70 9.70 0.56 -3.42
C ARG A 70 10.33 -0.81 -3.50
N ILE A 71 9.96 -1.57 -4.52
CA ILE A 71 10.58 -2.86 -4.83
C ILE A 71 11.83 -2.62 -5.65
N GLU A 72 12.98 -3.10 -5.20
CA GLU A 72 14.28 -2.84 -5.83
C GLU A 72 14.90 -4.14 -6.38
N SER A 73 15.52 -4.06 -7.56
CA SER A 73 16.49 -5.08 -8.03
C SER A 73 17.81 -5.02 -7.27
N GLU A 74 18.63 -6.05 -7.43
CA GLU A 74 20.01 -6.12 -6.92
C GLU A 74 20.78 -4.82 -7.16
N ARG A 75 20.65 -4.24 -8.35
CA ARG A 75 21.29 -2.97 -8.73
C ARG A 75 20.31 -2.00 -9.34
N PHE A 76 20.47 -0.72 -9.06
CA PHE A 76 19.67 0.35 -9.66
C PHE A 76 20.47 1.64 -9.89
N GLY A 77 19.90 2.55 -10.67
CA GLY A 77 20.49 3.84 -11.04
C GLY A 77 21.57 3.73 -12.11
N ALA A 78 22.01 4.89 -12.62
CA ALA A 78 23.02 4.98 -13.68
C ALA A 78 24.40 4.42 -13.26
N SER A 79 24.69 4.41 -11.95
CA SER A 79 25.91 3.86 -11.37
C SER A 79 25.83 2.38 -11.00
N ALA A 80 24.72 1.70 -11.30
CA ALA A 80 24.45 0.32 -10.87
C ALA A 80 24.68 0.10 -9.36
N GLN A 81 24.21 1.06 -8.55
CA GLN A 81 24.30 1.01 -7.09
C GLN A 81 23.60 -0.24 -6.56
N ARG A 82 24.25 -0.94 -5.63
CA ARG A 82 23.67 -2.11 -4.95
C ARG A 82 22.51 -1.69 -4.05
N SER A 83 21.39 -2.38 -4.17
CA SER A 83 20.22 -2.16 -3.33
C SER A 83 20.41 -2.77 -1.95
N LYS A 84 20.28 -1.93 -0.92
CA LYS A 84 20.25 -2.38 0.47
C LYS A 84 18.99 -3.18 0.78
N VAL A 85 17.86 -2.80 0.17
CA VAL A 85 16.56 -3.48 0.36
C VAL A 85 16.61 -4.88 -0.23
N TYR A 86 17.10 -5.02 -1.47
CA TYR A 86 17.30 -6.32 -2.10
C TYR A 86 18.24 -7.21 -1.27
N GLN A 87 19.36 -6.66 -0.82
CA GLN A 87 20.33 -7.41 0.00
C GLN A 87 19.72 -7.86 1.34
N ALA A 88 19.02 -6.98 2.04
CA ALA A 88 18.33 -7.33 3.28
C ALA A 88 17.31 -8.46 3.07
N TYR A 89 16.53 -8.39 1.98
CA TYR A 89 15.60 -9.45 1.61
C TYR A 89 16.31 -10.79 1.38
N GLN A 90 17.39 -10.80 0.59
CA GLN A 90 18.14 -12.03 0.32
C GLN A 90 18.79 -12.61 1.58
N THR A 91 19.33 -11.76 2.46
CA THR A 91 19.89 -12.19 3.75
C THR A 91 18.82 -12.83 4.64
N ILE A 92 17.62 -12.22 4.74
CA ILE A 92 16.51 -12.78 5.50
C ILE A 92 16.04 -14.09 4.87
N LEU A 93 15.90 -14.15 3.55
CA LEU A 93 15.44 -15.33 2.83
C LEU A 93 16.36 -16.55 3.03
N ALA A 94 17.66 -16.31 3.15
CA ALA A 94 18.65 -17.35 3.42
C ALA A 94 18.73 -17.78 4.90
N ALA A 95 18.06 -17.08 5.82
CA ALA A 95 18.10 -17.37 7.24
C ALA A 95 17.24 -18.59 7.61
N GLN A 96 17.62 -19.30 8.67
CA GLN A 96 16.83 -20.43 9.19
C GLN A 96 15.44 -19.99 9.68
N ASP A 97 15.34 -18.79 10.25
CA ASP A 97 14.10 -18.23 10.79
C ASP A 97 13.34 -17.35 9.78
N ALA A 98 13.64 -17.46 8.48
CA ALA A 98 13.07 -16.60 7.43
C ALA A 98 11.54 -16.56 7.45
N GLU A 99 10.88 -17.71 7.59
CA GLU A 99 9.42 -17.78 7.63
C GLU A 99 8.83 -16.99 8.81
N LEU A 100 9.45 -17.08 9.98
CA LEU A 100 9.04 -16.34 11.18
C LEU A 100 9.19 -14.83 10.98
N ILE A 101 10.30 -14.40 10.38
CA ILE A 101 10.55 -12.98 10.05
C ILE A 101 9.51 -12.47 9.06
N PHE A 102 9.23 -13.20 7.98
CA PHE A 102 8.23 -12.76 7.00
C PHE A 102 6.81 -12.75 7.58
N LYS A 103 6.47 -13.68 8.49
CA LYS A 103 5.21 -13.61 9.26
C LYS A 103 5.11 -12.33 10.09
N HIS A 104 6.20 -11.93 10.75
CA HIS A 104 6.25 -10.66 11.46
C HIS A 104 6.01 -9.47 10.52
N LEU A 105 6.74 -9.41 9.40
CA LEU A 105 6.68 -8.33 8.43
C LEU A 105 5.30 -8.20 7.73
N LEU A 106 4.48 -9.25 7.67
CA LEU A 106 3.09 -9.15 7.15
C LEU A 106 2.18 -8.25 8.00
N ASN A 107 2.49 -8.10 9.29
CA ASN A 107 1.69 -7.30 10.22
C ASN A 107 2.07 -5.81 10.20
N GLU A 108 3.12 -5.44 9.48
CA GLU A 108 3.56 -4.06 9.34
C GLU A 108 2.58 -3.23 8.52
N GLN A 109 2.48 -1.92 8.81
CA GLN A 109 1.57 -1.04 8.07
C GLN A 109 2.04 -0.77 6.62
N ASN A 110 3.34 -0.91 6.37
CA ASN A 110 3.94 -0.62 5.08
C ASN A 110 3.61 -1.71 4.05
N ILE A 111 2.88 -1.32 3.00
CA ILE A 111 2.48 -2.22 1.90
C ILE A 111 3.70 -2.84 1.20
N ILE A 112 4.79 -2.09 1.02
CA ILE A 112 6.01 -2.61 0.37
C ILE A 112 6.61 -3.73 1.22
N THR A 113 6.69 -3.53 2.54
CA THR A 113 7.13 -4.54 3.50
C THR A 113 6.24 -5.78 3.45
N LYS A 114 4.91 -5.60 3.40
CA LYS A 114 3.97 -6.72 3.24
C LYS A 114 4.17 -7.49 1.94
N ILE A 115 4.50 -6.81 0.84
CA ILE A 115 4.80 -7.46 -0.45
C ILE A 115 6.09 -8.28 -0.35
N TYR A 116 7.17 -7.71 0.21
CA TYR A 116 8.40 -8.48 0.48
C TYR A 116 8.13 -9.70 1.35
N ALA A 117 7.31 -9.55 2.38
CA ALA A 117 6.91 -10.64 3.26
C ALA A 117 6.12 -11.74 2.52
N MET A 118 5.12 -11.36 1.74
CA MET A 118 4.35 -12.29 0.91
C MET A 118 5.25 -13.04 -0.07
N LYS A 119 6.16 -12.35 -0.77
CA LYS A 119 7.10 -12.98 -1.70
C LYS A 119 8.09 -13.89 -0.99
N GLY A 120 8.58 -13.50 0.18
CA GLY A 120 9.40 -14.36 1.04
C GLY A 120 8.69 -15.67 1.39
N LEU A 121 7.43 -15.58 1.84
CA LEU A 121 6.61 -16.76 2.18
C LEU A 121 6.29 -17.62 0.95
N GLN A 122 6.10 -17.01 -0.22
CA GLN A 122 5.93 -17.73 -1.48
C GLN A 122 7.20 -18.53 -1.83
N THR A 123 8.37 -17.90 -1.77
CA THR A 123 9.66 -18.54 -2.10
C THR A 123 10.00 -19.66 -1.12
N LEU A 124 9.62 -19.54 0.15
CA LEU A 124 9.78 -20.58 1.17
C LEU A 124 8.72 -21.68 1.11
N GLU A 125 7.78 -21.61 0.17
CA GLU A 125 6.64 -22.53 0.05
C GLU A 125 5.81 -22.64 1.36
N SER A 126 5.73 -21.54 2.12
CA SER A 126 5.01 -21.54 3.39
C SER A 126 3.53 -21.80 3.18
N SER A 127 2.96 -22.68 4.00
CA SER A 127 1.51 -22.94 4.02
C SER A 127 0.66 -21.69 4.27
N LEU A 128 1.25 -20.63 4.84
CA LEU A 128 0.57 -19.35 5.04
C LEU A 128 0.34 -18.61 3.72
N PHE A 129 1.20 -18.80 2.71
CA PHE A 129 1.11 -18.10 1.42
C PHE A 129 -0.27 -18.31 0.77
N ALA A 130 -0.74 -19.56 0.68
CA ALA A 130 -2.04 -19.88 0.09
C ALA A 130 -3.23 -19.20 0.82
N LYS A 131 -3.08 -18.87 2.11
CA LYS A 131 -4.11 -18.16 2.88
C LYS A 131 -4.10 -16.66 2.61
N ILE A 132 -2.93 -16.07 2.36
CA ILE A 132 -2.77 -14.61 2.19
C ILE A 132 -2.79 -14.18 0.73
N GLU A 133 -2.44 -15.05 -0.21
CA GLU A 133 -2.37 -14.76 -1.65
C GLU A 133 -3.65 -14.07 -2.18
N PRO A 134 -4.88 -14.52 -1.84
CA PRO A 134 -6.09 -13.86 -2.33
C PRO A 134 -6.19 -12.38 -1.94
N TYR A 135 -5.60 -11.96 -0.81
CA TYR A 135 -5.61 -10.56 -0.39
C TYR A 135 -4.71 -9.70 -1.28
N PHE A 136 -3.57 -10.24 -1.73
CA PHE A 136 -2.72 -9.53 -2.66
C PHE A 136 -3.29 -9.58 -4.08
N ALA A 137 -3.87 -10.71 -4.49
CA ALA A 137 -4.42 -10.88 -5.85
C ALA A 137 -5.62 -9.97 -6.12
N ASN A 138 -6.41 -9.67 -5.07
CA ASN A 138 -7.56 -8.77 -5.15
C ASN A 138 -7.21 -7.29 -4.86
N SER A 139 -5.93 -6.97 -4.60
CA SER A 139 -5.51 -5.60 -4.32
C SER A 139 -5.65 -4.72 -5.55
N GLN A 140 -6.16 -3.50 -5.36
CA GLN A 140 -6.24 -2.47 -6.39
C GLN A 140 -5.08 -1.47 -6.31
N LEU A 141 -4.18 -1.64 -5.34
CA LEU A 141 -3.02 -0.78 -5.15
C LEU A 141 -1.97 -1.02 -6.24
N SER A 142 -1.21 0.02 -6.52
CA SER A 142 0.03 -0.09 -7.29
C SER A 142 1.19 0.46 -6.48
N VAL A 143 2.36 -0.12 -6.70
CA VAL A 143 3.60 0.22 -6.01
C VAL A 143 4.69 0.55 -7.01
N GLN A 144 5.72 1.26 -6.55
CA GLN A 144 6.90 1.54 -7.36
C GLN A 144 7.83 0.34 -7.35
N GLN A 145 8.36 0.03 -8.53
CA GLN A 145 9.38 -0.98 -8.75
C GLN A 145 10.52 -0.35 -9.55
N ILE A 146 11.76 -0.53 -9.11
CA ILE A 146 12.95 -0.04 -9.80
C ILE A 146 13.76 -1.21 -10.34
N ALA A 147 14.11 -1.15 -11.62
CA ALA A 147 14.95 -2.11 -12.31
C ALA A 147 16.03 -1.37 -13.10
N GLY A 148 17.30 -1.54 -12.70
CA GLY A 148 18.38 -0.75 -13.28
C GLY A 148 18.09 0.75 -13.15
N CYS A 149 18.07 1.49 -14.25
CA CYS A 149 17.77 2.92 -14.26
C CYS A 149 16.27 3.27 -14.43
N VAL A 150 15.39 2.28 -14.53
CA VAL A 150 13.96 2.50 -14.86
C VAL A 150 13.07 2.28 -13.64
N VAL A 151 12.13 3.20 -13.44
CA VAL A 151 11.08 3.11 -12.42
C VAL A 151 9.76 2.81 -13.09
N PHE A 152 9.11 1.74 -12.64
CA PHE A 152 7.79 1.30 -13.09
C PHE A 152 6.80 1.43 -11.93
N LYS A 153 5.54 1.68 -12.27
CA LYS A 153 4.41 1.50 -11.35
C LYS A 153 3.74 0.19 -11.71
N LYS A 154 3.70 -0.76 -10.79
CA LYS A 154 3.07 -2.07 -10.99
C LYS A 154 1.93 -2.28 -10.01
N GLU A 155 0.86 -2.89 -10.48
CA GLU A 155 -0.22 -3.32 -9.60
C GLU A 155 0.27 -4.46 -8.69
N VAL A 156 -0.24 -4.52 -7.46
CA VAL A 156 0.22 -5.54 -6.51
C VAL A 156 -0.09 -6.96 -7.02
N ARG A 157 -1.22 -7.15 -7.70
CA ARG A 157 -1.55 -8.45 -8.32
C ARG A 157 -0.49 -8.92 -9.34
N GLU A 158 0.07 -8.02 -10.13
CA GLU A 158 1.11 -8.35 -11.12
C GLU A 158 2.42 -8.78 -10.46
N ILE A 159 2.66 -8.36 -9.23
CA ILE A 159 3.88 -8.68 -8.49
C ILE A 159 3.84 -10.12 -7.96
N ILE A 160 2.66 -10.62 -7.59
CA ILE A 160 2.46 -12.00 -7.12
C ILE A 160 2.90 -12.99 -8.19
N ASP A 161 2.42 -12.77 -9.42
CA ASP A 161 2.70 -13.61 -10.58
C ASP A 161 4.13 -13.43 -11.11
N SER A 162 4.82 -12.37 -10.69
CA SER A 162 6.16 -12.06 -11.17
C SER A 162 7.24 -12.94 -10.52
N ARG A 163 8.14 -13.47 -11.35
CA ARG A 163 9.36 -14.19 -10.91
C ARG A 163 10.54 -13.27 -10.59
N TRP A 164 10.36 -11.95 -10.67
CA TRP A 164 11.44 -10.96 -10.61
C TRP A 164 11.08 -9.83 -9.62
N PRO A 165 12.01 -9.31 -8.78
CA PRO A 165 13.43 -9.65 -8.59
C PRO A 165 13.63 -10.44 -7.28
N TRP A 166 13.19 -11.70 -7.22
CA TRP A 166 13.11 -12.41 -5.93
C TRP A 166 14.19 -13.49 -5.76
N HIS A 167 15.10 -13.62 -6.75
CA HIS A 167 16.19 -14.59 -6.81
C HIS A 167 17.49 -13.90 -7.17
#